data_AF-C5MRE4-F1
#
_entry.id   AF-C5MRE4-F1
#
_cell.length_a   1.000
_cell.length_b   1.000
_cell.length_c   1.000
_cell.angle_alpha   90.00
_cell.angle_beta   90.00
_cell.angle_gamma   90.00
#
_symmetry.space_group_name_H-M   'P 1'
#
loop_
_entity.id
_entity.type
_entity.pdbx_description
1 polymer ?
#
loop_
_entity_poly.entity_id
_entity_poly.type
_entity_poly.pdbx_seq_one_letter_code
_entity_poly.pdbx_strand_id
1 'polypeptide(L)'
;DSENELDSVITNAVIIDYTGIYKADIGIKNGKIFGIGKAGNKDTQDGVCDKLIVGTNTEVIAGEGLIVTAGGIDTHIHYISPTQIPTALYSGVTTMIGGGTGPAAGTSATTCTPGSWHMREMIRATQHYAMNFGFFGKGNSSNENALSKQIESGALGL
;
A
#
# COMPACT_ATOMS: atom_id res chain seq x y z
N ASP A 1 23.88 -4.35 -19.74
CA ASP A 1 22.61 -3.65 -20.04
C ASP A 1 21.86 -3.31 -18.77
N SER A 2 21.88 -2.04 -18.39
CA SER A 2 21.22 -1.49 -17.19
C SER A 2 19.69 -1.64 -17.22
N GLU A 3 19.09 -1.94 -18.37
CA GLU A 3 17.64 -2.12 -18.52
C GLU A 3 17.09 -3.32 -17.74
N ASN A 4 17.91 -4.31 -17.38
CA ASN A 4 17.47 -5.51 -16.66
C ASN A 4 17.87 -5.52 -15.18
N GLU A 5 18.58 -4.50 -14.70
CA GLU A 5 18.99 -4.38 -13.29
C GLU A 5 17.79 -4.03 -12.41
N LEU A 6 17.79 -4.52 -11.17
CA LEU A 6 16.83 -4.13 -10.15
C LEU A 6 17.16 -2.73 -9.60
N ASP A 7 16.14 -1.99 -9.16
CA ASP A 7 16.35 -0.74 -8.41
C ASP A 7 16.74 -1.08 -6.96
N SER A 8 16.13 -2.11 -6.38
CA SER A 8 16.49 -2.62 -5.07
C SER A 8 16.27 -4.12 -4.96
N VAL A 9 17.02 -4.78 -4.08
CA VAL A 9 16.82 -6.19 -3.73
C VAL A 9 16.75 -6.35 -2.22
N ILE A 10 15.75 -7.11 -1.74
CA ILE A 10 15.72 -7.60 -0.36
C ILE A 10 16.34 -9.00 -0.38
N THR A 11 17.52 -9.15 0.21
CA THR A 11 18.24 -10.43 0.22
C THR A 11 17.71 -11.33 1.31
N ASN A 12 17.64 -12.63 1.03
CA ASN A 12 17.47 -13.66 2.04
C ASN A 12 16.25 -13.53 2.97
N ALA A 13 15.14 -12.98 2.48
CA ALA A 13 13.92 -12.80 3.27
C ALA A 13 13.22 -14.12 3.59
N VAL A 14 12.78 -14.31 4.83
CA VAL A 14 11.72 -15.28 5.14
C VAL A 14 10.38 -14.60 4.87
N ILE A 15 9.72 -15.00 3.79
CA ILE A 15 8.44 -14.44 3.38
C ILE A 15 7.34 -15.22 4.07
N ILE A 16 6.45 -14.51 4.77
CA ILE A 16 5.19 -15.04 5.27
C ILE A 16 4.07 -14.32 4.54
N ASP A 17 3.34 -15.08 3.72
CA ASP A 17 2.22 -14.59 2.95
C ASP A 17 1.14 -15.68 2.85
N TYR A 18 -0.07 -15.30 2.42
CA TYR A 18 -1.14 -16.28 2.20
C TYR A 18 -0.77 -17.32 1.13
N THR A 19 0.15 -16.99 0.21
CA THR A 19 0.69 -17.92 -0.79
C THR A 19 1.64 -18.97 -0.21
N GLY A 20 2.16 -18.76 1.00
CA GLY A 20 3.03 -19.72 1.69
C GLY A 20 4.06 -19.05 2.61
N ILE A 21 4.83 -19.91 3.29
CA ILE A 21 5.98 -19.51 4.11
C ILE A 21 7.23 -20.09 3.49
N TYR A 22 8.09 -19.24 2.94
CA TYR A 22 9.27 -19.68 2.20
C TYR A 22 10.40 -18.64 2.23
N LYS A 23 11.56 -19.04 1.71
CA LYS A 23 12.78 -18.23 1.70
C LYS A 23 13.11 -17.83 0.27
N ALA A 24 13.29 -16.54 0.01
CA ALA A 24 13.64 -16.00 -1.30
C ALA A 24 14.27 -14.61 -1.21
N ASP A 25 14.88 -14.17 -2.30
CA ASP A 25 15.17 -12.75 -2.54
C ASP A 25 13.95 -12.09 -3.20
N ILE A 26 13.75 -10.80 -2.93
CA ILE A 26 12.67 -9.99 -3.51
C ILE A 26 13.29 -8.86 -4.31
N GLY A 27 13.06 -8.85 -5.63
CA GLY A 27 13.50 -7.77 -6.50
C GLY A 27 12.44 -6.69 -6.65
N ILE A 28 12.85 -5.43 -6.53
CA ILE A 28 12.01 -4.24 -6.70
C ILE A 28 12.49 -3.45 -7.91
N LYS A 29 11.54 -3.05 -8.76
CA LYS A 29 11.79 -2.21 -9.92
C LYS A 29 10.59 -1.29 -10.19
N ASN A 30 10.84 -0.02 -10.48
CA ASN A 30 9.84 1.03 -10.68
C ASN A 30 8.80 1.07 -9.56
N GLY A 31 9.24 0.89 -8.31
CA GLY A 31 8.36 0.87 -7.13
C GLY A 31 7.41 -0.33 -7.05
N LYS A 32 7.66 -1.41 -7.80
CA LYS A 32 6.85 -2.64 -7.81
C LYS A 32 7.71 -3.86 -7.50
N ILE A 33 7.07 -4.89 -6.93
CA ILE A 33 7.68 -6.23 -6.82
C ILE A 33 7.84 -6.76 -8.25
N PHE A 34 9.08 -6.90 -8.69
CA PHE A 34 9.43 -7.30 -10.05
C PHE A 34 9.64 -8.81 -10.18
N GLY A 35 10.13 -9.44 -9.11
CA GLY A 35 10.25 -10.89 -9.01
C GLY A 35 10.55 -11.36 -7.59
N ILE A 36 10.27 -12.63 -7.33
CA ILE A 36 10.60 -13.34 -6.10
C ILE A 36 11.30 -14.63 -6.51
N GLY A 37 12.49 -14.88 -5.97
CA GLY A 37 13.32 -16.01 -6.40
C GLY A 37 14.76 -15.91 -5.92
N LYS A 38 15.73 -16.24 -6.77
CA LYS A 38 17.16 -16.10 -6.48
C LYS A 38 17.72 -14.94 -7.29
N ALA A 39 18.18 -13.90 -6.59
CA ALA A 39 18.82 -12.74 -7.19
C ALA A 39 20.35 -12.92 -7.30
N GLY A 40 21.01 -12.08 -8.09
CA GLY A 40 22.47 -11.99 -8.10
C GLY A 40 23.07 -11.77 -9.48
N ASN A 41 24.27 -12.31 -9.69
CA ASN A 41 25.00 -12.19 -10.96
C ASN A 41 25.02 -13.53 -11.71
N LYS A 42 24.40 -13.56 -12.89
CA LYS A 42 24.36 -14.74 -13.77
C LYS A 42 25.71 -15.21 -14.29
N ASP A 43 26.69 -14.32 -14.37
CA ASP A 43 28.01 -14.66 -14.91
C ASP A 43 28.78 -15.61 -13.99
N THR A 44 28.44 -15.63 -12.70
CA THR A 44 29.21 -16.35 -11.67
C THR A 44 28.36 -17.18 -10.71
N GLN A 45 27.02 -17.11 -10.80
CA GLN A 45 26.12 -17.80 -9.88
C GLN A 45 25.04 -18.57 -10.63
N ASP A 46 24.87 -19.84 -10.25
CA ASP A 46 23.82 -20.69 -10.80
C ASP A 46 22.41 -20.26 -10.33
N GLY A 47 21.42 -20.48 -11.20
CA GLY A 47 20.00 -20.35 -10.86
C GLY A 47 19.49 -18.92 -10.67
N VAL A 48 20.27 -17.88 -11.00
CA VAL A 48 19.81 -16.48 -10.95
C VAL A 48 18.66 -16.27 -11.93
N CYS A 49 17.52 -15.79 -11.42
CA CYS A 49 16.37 -15.50 -12.25
C CYS A 49 16.65 -14.35 -13.21
N ASP A 50 16.15 -14.44 -14.45
CA ASP A 50 16.32 -13.42 -15.50
C ASP A 50 15.88 -12.02 -15.08
N LYS A 51 14.88 -11.95 -14.19
CA LYS A 51 14.32 -10.71 -13.66
C LYS A 51 15.02 -10.20 -12.41
N LEU A 52 15.99 -10.92 -11.85
CA LEU A 52 16.57 -10.62 -10.53
C LEU A 52 18.09 -10.36 -10.62
N ILE A 53 18.50 -9.60 -11.63
CA ILE A 53 19.91 -9.22 -11.81
C ILE A 53 20.26 -8.10 -10.84
N VAL A 54 21.30 -8.33 -10.03
CA VAL A 54 21.92 -7.30 -9.19
C VAL A 54 23.05 -6.68 -10.00
N GLY A 55 22.90 -5.39 -10.31
CA GLY A 55 23.86 -4.64 -11.11
C GLY A 55 24.39 -3.40 -10.38
N THR A 56 24.99 -2.49 -11.14
CA THR A 56 25.62 -1.29 -10.57
C THR A 56 24.61 -0.30 -9.98
N ASN A 57 23.34 -0.36 -10.39
CA ASN A 57 22.29 0.57 -9.96
C ASN A 57 21.35 -0.03 -8.89
N THR A 58 21.67 -1.21 -8.34
CA THR A 58 20.80 -1.93 -7.41
C THR A 58 21.15 -1.61 -5.96
N GLU A 59 20.21 -1.04 -5.21
CA GLU A 59 20.30 -0.92 -3.75
C GLU A 59 20.02 -2.26 -3.06
N VAL A 60 20.57 -2.48 -1.86
CA VAL A 60 20.45 -3.73 -1.11
C VAL A 60 19.82 -3.49 0.27
N ILE A 61 18.78 -4.27 0.58
CA ILE A 61 18.16 -4.36 1.90
C ILE A 61 18.42 -5.76 2.45
N ALA A 62 19.14 -5.85 3.58
CA ALA A 62 19.44 -7.12 4.23
C ALA A 62 18.20 -7.71 4.92
N GLY A 63 17.65 -8.80 4.38
CA GLY A 63 16.49 -9.52 4.92
C GLY A 63 16.86 -10.79 5.68
N GLU A 64 18.13 -11.19 5.71
CA GLU A 64 18.58 -12.36 6.46
C GLU A 64 18.26 -12.27 7.96
N GLY A 65 17.61 -13.31 8.50
CA GLY A 65 17.17 -13.35 9.90
C GLY A 65 15.91 -12.53 10.18
N LEU A 66 15.36 -11.83 9.16
CA LEU A 66 14.12 -11.08 9.26
C LEU A 66 12.96 -11.80 8.56
N ILE A 67 11.76 -11.45 8.97
CA ILE A 67 10.51 -11.82 8.31
C ILE A 67 10.04 -10.66 7.45
N VAL A 68 9.62 -10.94 6.23
CA VAL A 68 8.95 -9.99 5.34
C VAL A 68 7.50 -10.43 5.13
N THR A 69 6.57 -9.50 5.30
CA THR A 69 5.15 -9.67 4.99
C THR A 69 4.70 -8.60 4.01
N ALA A 70 3.53 -8.79 3.39
CA ALA A 70 2.82 -7.65 2.82
C ALA A 70 2.49 -6.62 3.92
N GLY A 71 2.33 -5.37 3.52
CA GLY A 71 1.80 -4.34 4.42
C GLY A 71 0.32 -4.59 4.72
N GLY A 72 -0.10 -4.29 5.96
CA GLY A 72 -1.48 -4.44 6.37
C GLY A 72 -2.43 -3.54 5.56
N ILE A 73 -3.61 -4.07 5.27
CA ILE A 73 -4.72 -3.35 4.64
C ILE A 73 -5.85 -3.27 5.66
N ASP A 74 -6.04 -2.09 6.25
CA ASP A 74 -7.15 -1.83 7.16
C ASP A 74 -8.31 -1.21 6.39
N THR A 75 -9.45 -1.89 6.39
CA THR A 75 -10.65 -1.50 5.62
C THR A 75 -11.76 -0.88 6.46
N HIS A 76 -11.50 -0.61 7.75
CA HIS A 76 -12.47 0.00 8.66
C HIS A 76 -11.88 1.22 9.37
N ILE A 77 -11.40 2.19 8.59
CA ILE A 77 -10.80 3.41 9.14
C ILE A 77 -11.84 4.53 9.33
N HIS A 78 -11.93 5.04 10.54
CA HIS A 78 -12.55 6.33 10.79
C HIS A 78 -11.48 7.42 10.69
N TYR A 79 -11.55 8.31 9.70
CA TYR A 79 -10.56 9.40 9.53
C TYR A 79 -10.81 10.55 10.50
N ILE A 80 -10.55 10.32 11.79
CA ILE A 80 -10.81 11.25 12.90
C ILE A 80 -9.67 12.24 13.09
N SER A 81 -8.42 11.78 13.03
CA SER A 81 -7.24 12.61 13.26
C SER A 81 -6.08 12.20 12.36
N PRO A 82 -5.29 13.14 11.80
CA PRO A 82 -4.09 12.80 11.04
C PRO A 82 -3.05 12.02 11.86
N THR A 83 -3.08 12.12 13.20
CA THR A 83 -2.14 11.40 14.09
C THR A 83 -2.29 9.87 14.02
N GLN A 84 -3.42 9.36 13.54
CA GLN A 84 -3.63 7.92 13.38
C GLN A 84 -2.82 7.33 12.21
N ILE A 85 -2.45 8.15 11.22
CA ILE A 85 -1.71 7.72 10.03
C ILE A 85 -0.31 7.17 10.40
N PRO A 86 0.56 7.91 11.12
CA PRO A 86 1.85 7.35 11.55
C PRO A 86 1.67 6.17 12.52
N THR A 87 0.61 6.17 13.34
CA THR A 87 0.31 5.04 14.23
C THR A 87 0.05 3.76 13.43
N ALA A 88 -0.76 3.84 12.38
CA ALA A 88 -1.02 2.72 11.46
C ALA A 88 0.25 2.28 10.73
N LEU A 89 1.05 3.24 10.24
CA LEU A 89 2.31 2.94 9.55
C LEU A 89 3.28 2.17 10.47
N TYR A 90 3.45 2.62 11.72
CA TYR A 90 4.35 1.97 12.68
C TYR A 90 3.88 0.59 13.14
N SER A 91 2.59 0.28 13.01
CA SER A 91 2.07 -1.08 13.21
C SER A 91 2.18 -1.98 11.98
N GLY A 92 2.72 -1.48 10.86
CA GLY A 92 2.87 -2.23 9.61
C GLY A 92 1.67 -2.15 8.66
N VAL A 93 0.69 -1.27 8.92
CA VAL A 93 -0.40 -0.99 7.98
C VAL A 93 0.12 -0.01 6.92
N THR A 94 -0.07 -0.33 5.64
CA THR A 94 0.36 0.51 4.51
C THR A 94 -0.81 1.06 3.70
N THR A 95 -2.02 0.54 3.94
CA THR A 95 -3.23 0.93 3.24
C THR A 95 -4.36 1.15 4.24
N MET A 96 -4.96 2.34 4.21
CA MET A 96 -6.08 2.74 5.05
C MET A 96 -7.30 2.96 4.15
N ILE A 97 -8.40 2.27 4.41
CA ILE A 97 -9.67 2.41 3.68
C ILE A 97 -10.79 2.61 4.70
N GLY A 98 -11.63 3.60 4.47
CA GLY A 98 -12.71 3.95 5.39
C GLY A 98 -13.28 5.32 5.05
N GLY A 99 -13.70 6.13 6.03
CA GLY A 99 -14.26 7.44 5.74
C GLY A 99 -14.24 8.38 6.93
N GLY A 100 -14.36 9.68 6.66
CA GLY A 100 -14.33 10.70 7.70
C GLY A 100 -13.90 12.08 7.21
N THR A 101 -14.13 13.09 8.04
CA THR A 101 -13.79 14.49 7.76
C THR A 101 -13.14 15.16 8.98
N GLY A 102 -12.39 14.39 9.78
CA GLY A 102 -11.84 14.84 11.06
C GLY A 102 -12.76 14.51 12.25
N PRO A 103 -12.62 15.21 13.40
CA PRO A 103 -13.30 14.87 14.65
C PRO A 103 -14.76 15.32 14.70
N ALA A 104 -15.49 15.19 13.59
CA ALA A 104 -16.92 15.43 13.54
C ALA A 104 -17.69 14.25 14.14
N ALA A 105 -18.87 14.51 14.71
CA ALA A 105 -19.73 13.48 15.29
C ALA A 105 -20.07 12.36 14.28
N GLY A 106 -20.31 12.72 13.01
CA GLY A 106 -20.59 11.75 11.95
C GLY A 106 -19.42 10.79 11.70
N THR A 107 -18.19 11.32 11.62
CA THR A 107 -16.97 10.52 11.45
C THR A 107 -16.66 9.67 12.68
N SER A 108 -16.94 10.18 13.88
CA SER A 108 -16.75 9.41 15.11
C SER A 108 -17.68 8.19 15.20
N ALA A 109 -18.81 8.23 14.50
CA ALA A 109 -19.80 7.15 14.47
C ALA A 109 -19.72 6.27 13.21
N THR A 110 -19.30 6.81 12.07
CA THR A 110 -19.40 6.14 10.77
C THR A 110 -18.17 6.40 9.91
N THR A 111 -17.73 5.39 9.16
CA THR A 111 -16.65 5.48 8.17
C THR A 111 -17.13 6.15 6.88
N CYS A 112 -17.69 7.35 6.97
CA CYS A 112 -18.25 8.06 5.81
C CYS A 112 -17.60 9.43 5.60
N THR A 113 -17.21 9.70 4.35
CA THR A 113 -16.82 11.02 3.83
C THR A 113 -17.96 11.56 2.96
N PRO A 114 -18.92 12.30 3.54
CA PRO A 114 -20.19 12.58 2.86
C PRO A 114 -20.06 13.69 1.80
N GLY A 115 -20.47 13.39 0.57
CA GLY A 115 -20.61 14.39 -0.50
C GLY A 115 -19.29 14.80 -1.18
N SER A 116 -19.45 15.47 -2.33
CA SER A 116 -18.35 15.75 -3.27
C SER A 116 -17.27 16.69 -2.72
N TRP A 117 -17.68 17.70 -1.96
CA TRP A 117 -16.75 18.68 -1.39
C TRP A 117 -15.81 18.02 -0.37
N HIS A 118 -16.36 17.29 0.61
CA HIS A 118 -15.55 16.60 1.61
C HIS A 118 -14.66 15.52 0.99
N MET A 119 -15.17 14.80 -0.02
CA MET A 119 -14.36 13.83 -0.76
C MET A 119 -13.10 14.46 -1.35
N ARG A 120 -13.26 15.57 -2.07
CA ARG A 120 -12.15 16.32 -2.65
C ARG A 120 -11.15 16.81 -1.60
N GLU A 121 -11.64 17.36 -0.50
CA GLU A 121 -10.76 17.89 0.55
C GLU A 121 -10.01 16.79 1.29
N MET A 122 -10.62 15.63 1.53
CA MET A 122 -9.92 14.49 2.13
C MET A 122 -8.85 13.91 1.20
N ILE A 123 -9.15 13.78 -0.11
CA ILE A 123 -8.15 13.35 -1.11
C ILE A 123 -6.96 14.32 -1.14
N ARG A 124 -7.21 15.64 -1.04
CA ARG A 124 -6.16 16.67 -0.96
C ARG A 124 -5.35 16.55 0.33
N ALA A 125 -6.02 16.39 1.46
CA ALA A 125 -5.39 16.33 2.78
C ALA A 125 -4.41 15.15 2.91
N THR A 126 -4.60 14.07 2.14
CA THR A 126 -3.74 12.89 2.21
C THR A 126 -2.60 12.86 1.20
N GLN A 127 -2.47 13.83 0.28
CA GLN A 127 -1.46 13.80 -0.79
C GLN A 127 0.00 13.81 -0.30
N HIS A 128 0.25 14.22 0.94
CA HIS A 128 1.59 14.35 1.50
C HIS A 128 2.06 13.12 2.30
N TYR A 129 1.23 12.08 2.43
CA TYR A 129 1.58 10.87 3.18
C TYR A 129 2.02 9.75 2.25
N ALA A 130 3.09 9.04 2.63
CA ALA A 130 3.58 7.85 1.93
C ALA A 130 2.77 6.59 2.31
N MET A 131 1.46 6.64 2.12
CA MET A 131 0.52 5.54 2.38
C MET A 131 -0.57 5.51 1.32
N ASN A 132 -1.22 4.35 1.15
CA ASN A 132 -2.39 4.23 0.28
C ASN A 132 -3.67 4.59 1.05
N PHE A 133 -4.57 5.33 0.41
CA PHE A 133 -5.84 5.76 0.99
C PHE A 133 -7.03 5.40 0.12
N GLY A 134 -8.09 4.93 0.75
CA GLY A 134 -9.42 4.79 0.16
C GLY A 134 -10.47 5.49 1.03
N PHE A 135 -11.44 6.14 0.38
CA PHE A 135 -12.51 6.88 1.05
C PHE A 135 -13.88 6.34 0.65
N PHE A 136 -14.73 6.05 1.62
CA PHE A 136 -16.12 5.68 1.44
C PHE A 136 -17.02 6.92 1.53
N GLY A 137 -18.03 6.97 0.67
CA GLY A 137 -19.12 7.91 0.82
C GLY A 137 -20.10 7.48 1.91
N LYS A 138 -21.31 8.04 1.89
CA LYS A 138 -22.43 7.62 2.71
C LYS A 138 -23.41 6.81 1.87
N GLY A 139 -23.55 5.52 2.15
CA GLY A 139 -24.50 4.63 1.47
C GLY A 139 -25.97 4.74 1.90
N ASN A 140 -26.29 5.52 2.93
CA ASN A 140 -27.66 5.65 3.41
C ASN A 140 -28.45 6.69 2.58
N SER A 141 -29.13 6.23 1.54
CA SER A 141 -30.03 7.03 0.70
C SER A 141 -30.99 6.13 -0.07
N SER A 142 -32.24 6.54 -0.22
CA SER A 142 -33.18 5.94 -1.17
C SER A 142 -33.10 6.56 -2.57
N ASN A 143 -32.24 7.57 -2.75
CA ASN A 143 -32.00 8.23 -4.04
C ASN A 143 -30.64 7.78 -4.60
N GLU A 144 -30.68 6.98 -5.65
CA GLU A 144 -29.52 6.43 -6.36
C GLU A 144 -28.60 7.51 -6.93
N ASN A 145 -29.15 8.59 -7.48
CA ASN A 145 -28.36 9.70 -8.02
C ASN A 145 -27.51 10.40 -6.95
N ALA A 146 -27.98 10.43 -5.69
CA ALA A 146 -27.20 10.99 -4.59
C ALA A 146 -26.02 10.07 -4.22
N LEU A 147 -26.17 8.76 -4.39
CA LEU A 147 -25.11 7.77 -4.18
C LEU A 147 -24.06 7.82 -5.29
N SER A 148 -24.49 7.81 -6.56
CA SER A 148 -23.60 7.87 -7.74
C SER A 148 -22.66 9.07 -7.71
N LYS A 149 -23.18 10.25 -7.35
CA LYS A 149 -22.37 11.48 -7.25
C LYS A 149 -21.18 11.38 -6.30
N GLN A 150 -21.29 10.59 -5.24
CA GLN A 150 -20.17 10.39 -4.30
C GLN A 150 -19.08 9.53 -4.93
N ILE A 151 -19.46 8.46 -5.64
CA ILE A 151 -18.52 7.62 -6.42
C ILE A 151 -17.80 8.46 -7.48
N GLU A 152 -18.55 9.23 -8.27
CA GLU A 152 -18.01 10.14 -9.28
C GLU A 152 -17.04 11.18 -8.71
N SER A 153 -17.19 11.53 -7.42
CA SER A 153 -16.32 12.48 -6.73
C SER A 153 -15.04 11.86 -6.17
N GLY A 154 -14.86 10.53 -6.30
CA GLY A 154 -13.67 9.81 -5.85
C GLY A 154 -13.90 8.84 -4.70
N ALA A 155 -15.15 8.56 -4.30
CA ALA A 155 -15.41 7.50 -3.33
C ALA A 155 -15.09 6.12 -3.94
N LEU A 156 -14.34 5.30 -3.20
CA LEU A 156 -14.01 3.92 -3.55
C LEU A 156 -15.18 2.95 -3.25
N GLY A 157 -16.12 3.36 -2.39
CA GLY A 157 -17.26 2.59 -1.91
C GLY A 157 -18.22 3.46 -1.08
N LEU A 158 -19.23 2.86 -0.45
CA LEU A 158 -20.31 3.55 0.27
C LEU A 158 -20.67 2.88 1.60
#